data_AF-A0A944JNK0-F1
#
_entry.id   AF-A0A944JNK0-F1
#
_cell.length_a   1.000
_cell.length_b   1.000
_cell.length_c   1.000
_cell.angle_alpha   90.00
_cell.angle_beta   90.00
_cell.angle_gamma   90.00
#
_symmetry.space_group_name_H-M   'P 1'
#
loop_
_entity.id
_entity.type
_entity.pdbx_description
1 polymer ?
#
loop_
_entity_poly.entity_id
_entity_poly.type
_entity_poly.pdbx_seq_one_letter_code
_entity_poly.pdbx_strand_id
1 'polypeptide(L)'
;MVGAFIGASLAPWMTSHLAWRRARREAFSAAIAALRVAQVTRHFANGVPAHYVGGDQATVEAFNQRLRERGIDRFVDAMHEAKVALANLEPFFKVSGDIDRWEITETDAARMLEELNRAG
;
A
#
# COMPACT_ATOMS: atom_id res chain seq x y z
N MET A 1 -0.67 -50.76 -0.02
CA MET A 1 -1.28 -49.66 -0.82
C MET A 1 -2.33 -48.86 -0.02
N VAL A 2 -2.08 -48.53 1.26
CA VAL A 2 -3.02 -47.71 2.06
C VAL A 2 -2.45 -46.30 2.33
N GLY A 3 -1.11 -46.17 2.43
CA GLY A 3 -0.45 -44.88 2.64
C GLY A 3 -0.54 -43.89 1.45
N ALA A 4 -0.60 -44.38 0.21
CA ALA A 4 -0.68 -43.51 -0.98
C ALA A 4 -2.06 -42.84 -1.15
N PHE A 5 -3.14 -43.50 -0.74
CA PHE A 5 -4.51 -42.95 -0.85
C PHE A 5 -4.80 -41.91 0.25
N ILE A 6 -4.23 -42.07 1.45
CA ILE A 6 -4.33 -41.07 2.52
C ILE A 6 -3.49 -39.83 2.18
N GLY A 7 -2.30 -40.01 1.59
CA GLY A 7 -1.50 -38.91 1.09
C GLY A 7 -2.19 -38.11 -0.02
N ALA A 8 -2.86 -38.78 -0.95
CA ALA A 8 -3.57 -38.13 -2.07
C ALA A 8 -4.84 -37.37 -1.64
N SER A 9 -5.52 -37.80 -0.58
CA SER A 9 -6.73 -37.14 -0.06
C SER A 9 -6.43 -35.96 0.86
N LEU A 10 -5.29 -35.97 1.56
CA LEU A 10 -4.83 -34.85 2.39
C LEU A 10 -4.07 -33.79 1.61
N ALA A 11 -3.50 -34.12 0.44
CA ALA A 11 -2.74 -33.17 -0.37
C ALA A 11 -3.54 -31.91 -0.76
N PRO A 12 -4.82 -31.98 -1.22
CA PRO A 12 -5.61 -30.78 -1.54
C PRO A 12 -5.91 -29.89 -0.32
N TRP A 13 -6.09 -30.50 0.86
CA TRP A 13 -6.32 -29.75 2.08
C TRP A 13 -5.04 -29.05 2.54
N MET A 14 -3.91 -29.74 2.47
CA MET A 14 -2.61 -29.17 2.83
C MET A 14 -2.20 -28.05 1.86
N THR A 15 -2.43 -28.20 0.55
CA THR A 15 -2.17 -27.14 -0.44
C THR A 15 -3.11 -25.95 -0.28
N SER A 16 -4.40 -26.17 -0.01
CA SER A 16 -5.34 -25.06 0.23
C SER A 16 -5.01 -24.31 1.53
N HIS A 17 -4.58 -25.01 2.59
CA HIS A 17 -4.14 -24.36 3.82
C HIS A 17 -2.86 -23.54 3.63
N LEU A 18 -1.88 -24.07 2.89
CA LEU A 18 -0.65 -23.33 2.55
C LEU A 18 -0.94 -22.14 1.65
N ALA A 19 -1.82 -22.30 0.66
CA ALA A 19 -2.28 -21.21 -0.20
C ALA A 19 -2.98 -20.12 0.59
N TRP A 20 -3.83 -20.48 1.55
CA TRP A 20 -4.49 -19.53 2.44
C TRP A 20 -3.51 -18.75 3.32
N ARG A 21 -2.53 -19.44 3.93
CA ARG A 21 -1.47 -18.79 4.72
C ARG A 21 -0.63 -17.83 3.88
N ARG A 22 -0.31 -18.23 2.65
CA ARG A 22 0.44 -17.41 1.70
C ARG A 22 -0.35 -16.17 1.30
N ALA A 23 -1.61 -16.35 0.90
CA ALA A 23 -2.50 -15.25 0.52
C ALA A 23 -2.68 -14.25 1.67
N ARG A 24 -2.86 -14.75 2.90
CA ARG A 24 -2.89 -13.89 4.10
C ARG A 24 -1.61 -13.06 4.23
N ARG A 25 -0.44 -13.71 4.19
CA ARG A 25 0.85 -13.01 4.35
C ARG A 25 1.10 -11.98 3.25
N GLU A 26 0.76 -12.31 2.02
CA GLU A 26 0.86 -11.41 0.87
C GLU A 26 -0.06 -10.21 1.03
N ALA A 27 -1.32 -10.41 1.46
CA ALA A 27 -2.27 -9.33 1.74
C ALA A 27 -1.78 -8.38 2.85
N PHE A 28 -1.25 -8.91 3.96
CA PHE A 28 -0.66 -8.09 5.03
C PHE A 28 0.54 -7.28 4.52
N SER A 29 1.45 -7.92 3.78
CA SER A 29 2.64 -7.26 3.24
C SER A 29 2.27 -6.16 2.25
N ALA A 30 1.29 -6.41 1.38
CA ALA A 30 0.78 -5.45 0.41
C ALA A 30 0.12 -4.25 1.11
N ALA A 31 -0.73 -4.47 2.12
CA ALA A 31 -1.37 -3.40 2.88
C ALA A 31 -0.35 -2.51 3.60
N ILE A 32 0.66 -3.11 4.26
CA ILE A 32 1.73 -2.36 4.95
C ILE A 32 2.55 -1.55 3.94
N ALA A 33 2.93 -2.15 2.81
CA ALA A 33 3.71 -1.48 1.79
C ALA A 33 2.95 -0.30 1.18
N ALA A 34 1.69 -0.51 0.77
CA ALA A 34 0.86 0.52 0.14
C ALA A 34 0.58 1.68 1.10
N LEU A 35 0.27 1.41 2.37
CA LEU A 35 0.11 2.47 3.39
C LEU A 35 1.40 3.30 3.54
N ARG A 36 2.57 2.67 3.59
CA ARG A 36 3.84 3.39 3.67
C ARG A 36 4.10 4.24 2.43
N VAL A 37 3.82 3.72 1.23
CA VAL A 37 3.97 4.49 -0.02
C VAL A 37 3.05 5.69 -0.04
N ALA A 38 1.79 5.55 0.39
CA ALA A 38 0.85 6.67 0.51
C ALA A 38 1.37 7.76 1.48
N GLN A 39 1.98 7.37 2.61
CA GLN A 39 2.56 8.36 3.53
C GLN A 39 3.83 9.02 2.98
N VAL A 40 4.67 8.29 2.26
CA VAL A 40 5.88 8.87 1.65
C VAL A 40 5.53 9.85 0.52
N THR A 41 4.54 9.52 -0.31
CA THR A 41 4.11 10.38 -1.42
C THR A 41 3.50 11.70 -0.95
N ARG A 42 2.93 11.74 0.26
CA ARG A 42 2.49 12.99 0.92
C ARG A 42 3.61 14.01 1.08
N HIS A 43 4.84 13.54 1.34
CA HIS A 43 6.01 14.39 1.56
C HIS A 43 6.88 14.53 0.30
N PHE A 44 6.35 14.21 -0.88
CA PHE A 44 7.09 14.34 -2.12
C PHE A 44 7.53 15.79 -2.36
N ALA A 45 8.71 15.98 -2.95
CA ALA A 45 9.28 17.31 -3.15
C ALA A 45 8.39 18.17 -4.06
N ASN A 46 7.95 19.32 -3.54
CA ASN A 46 7.04 20.25 -4.23
C ASN A 46 7.77 21.34 -5.04
N GLY A 47 9.09 21.24 -5.15
CA GLY A 47 9.91 22.19 -5.89
C GLY A 47 11.38 21.80 -5.90
N VAL A 48 12.06 22.23 -6.95
CA VAL A 48 13.50 22.09 -7.11
C VAL A 48 14.11 23.47 -7.30
N PRO A 49 15.27 23.77 -6.68
CA PRO A 49 15.98 25.02 -6.90
C PRO A 49 16.33 25.27 -8.38
N ALA A 50 16.32 26.54 -8.78
CA ALA A 50 16.56 26.97 -10.17
C ALA A 50 17.86 26.42 -10.78
N HIS A 51 18.92 26.30 -9.98
CA HIS A 51 20.23 25.82 -10.44
C HIS A 51 20.24 24.34 -10.86
N TYR A 52 19.26 23.53 -10.46
CA TYR A 52 19.14 22.14 -10.90
C TYR A 52 18.31 21.97 -12.17
N VAL A 53 17.41 22.91 -12.47
CA VAL A 53 16.55 22.86 -13.68
C VAL A 53 17.28 23.47 -14.88
N GLY A 54 18.03 24.55 -14.63
CA GLY A 54 18.60 25.39 -15.68
C GLY A 54 17.53 26.22 -16.40
N GLY A 55 17.97 27.25 -17.13
CA GLY A 55 17.08 28.14 -17.87
C GLY A 55 16.64 29.39 -17.10
N ASP A 56 15.67 30.09 -17.65
CA ASP A 56 15.11 31.32 -17.10
C ASP A 56 14.08 31.05 -15.99
N GLN A 57 13.67 32.11 -15.28
CA GLN A 57 12.73 32.00 -14.15
C GLN A 57 11.39 31.39 -14.57
N ALA A 58 10.87 31.73 -15.76
CA ALA A 58 9.61 31.20 -16.29
C ALA A 58 9.68 29.67 -16.50
N THR A 59 10.81 29.16 -17.00
CA THR A 59 11.04 27.73 -17.16
C THR A 59 11.05 26.99 -15.82
N VAL A 60 11.72 27.56 -14.81
CA VAL A 60 11.78 26.99 -13.46
C VAL A 60 10.40 26.95 -12.81
N GLU A 61 9.61 28.01 -12.94
CA GLU A 61 8.24 28.07 -12.43
C GLU A 61 7.34 27.03 -13.09
N ALA A 62 7.39 26.92 -14.43
CA ALA A 62 6.62 25.93 -15.18
C ALA A 62 7.05 24.48 -14.87
N PHE A 63 8.33 24.25 -14.57
CA PHE A 63 8.81 22.95 -14.13
C PHE A 63 8.27 22.61 -12.73
N ASN A 64 8.40 23.52 -11.77
CA ASN A 64 7.94 23.31 -10.40
C ASN A 64 6.41 23.16 -10.32
N GLN A 65 5.66 23.85 -11.18
CA GLN A 65 4.21 23.65 -11.30
C GLN A 65 3.87 22.22 -11.72
N ARG A 66 4.49 21.72 -12.80
CA ARG A 66 4.29 20.34 -13.27
C ARG A 66 4.77 19.28 -12.27
N LEU A 67 5.77 19.62 -11.44
CA LEU A 67 6.24 18.74 -10.39
C LEU A 67 5.22 18.62 -9.26
N ARG A 68 4.60 19.74 -8.85
CA ARG A 68 3.52 19.75 -7.86
C ARG A 68 2.31 18.96 -8.34
N GLU A 69 1.87 19.19 -9.58
CA GLU A 69 0.75 18.45 -10.18
C GLU A 69 1.01 16.94 -10.18
N ARG A 70 2.19 16.51 -10.65
CA ARG A 70 2.59 15.10 -10.60
C ARG A 70 2.70 14.55 -9.18
N GLY A 71 3.08 15.38 -8.21
CA GLY A 71 3.10 15.01 -6.79
C GLY A 71 1.70 14.70 -6.27
N ILE A 72 0.71 15.52 -6.61
CA ILE A 72 -0.70 15.32 -6.25
C ILE A 72 -1.23 14.04 -6.90
N ASP A 73 -1.02 13.86 -8.21
CA ASP A 73 -1.50 12.66 -8.92
C ASP A 73 -0.95 11.38 -8.29
N ARG A 74 0.37 11.34 -8.02
CA ARG A 74 1.01 10.20 -7.34
C ARG A 74 0.46 9.95 -5.95
N PHE A 75 0.16 11.01 -5.20
CA PHE A 75 -0.41 10.87 -3.88
C PHE A 75 -1.82 10.26 -3.95
N VAL A 76 -2.64 10.72 -4.89
CA VAL A 76 -3.99 10.19 -5.13
C VAL A 76 -3.93 8.71 -5.52
N ASP A 77 -3.05 8.34 -6.45
CA ASP A 77 -2.87 6.95 -6.88
C ASP A 77 -2.41 6.07 -5.71
N ALA A 78 -1.40 6.50 -4.95
CA ALA A 78 -0.89 5.76 -3.79
C ALA A 78 -1.96 5.61 -2.69
N MET A 79 -2.77 6.65 -2.46
CA MET A 79 -3.90 6.59 -1.53
C MET A 79 -4.97 5.59 -1.98
N HIS A 80 -5.27 5.57 -3.28
CA HIS A 80 -6.19 4.60 -3.85
C HIS A 80 -5.66 3.17 -3.70
N GLU A 81 -4.40 2.93 -4.04
CA GLU A 81 -3.74 1.63 -3.88
C GLU A 81 -3.73 1.15 -2.43
N ALA A 82 -3.47 2.05 -1.47
CA ALA A 82 -3.53 1.72 -0.05
C ALA A 82 -4.92 1.24 0.37
N LYS A 83 -5.98 1.92 -0.08
CA LYS A 83 -7.37 1.51 0.20
C LYS A 83 -7.72 0.17 -0.44
N VAL A 84 -7.33 -0.05 -1.69
CA VAL A 84 -7.53 -1.33 -2.37
C VAL A 84 -6.81 -2.46 -1.63
N ALA A 85 -5.58 -2.23 -1.19
CA ALA A 85 -4.83 -3.22 -0.42
C ALA A 85 -5.49 -3.54 0.94
N LEU A 86 -6.03 -2.53 1.62
CA LEU A 86 -6.79 -2.71 2.86
C LEU A 86 -8.11 -3.47 2.64
N ALA A 87 -8.83 -3.19 1.55
CA ALA A 87 -10.03 -3.94 1.19
C ALA A 87 -9.71 -5.41 0.87
N ASN A 88 -8.62 -5.68 0.17
CA ASN A 88 -8.15 -7.04 -0.11
C ASN A 88 -7.69 -7.80 1.15
N LEU A 89 -7.31 -7.07 2.20
CA LEU A 89 -6.94 -7.65 3.50
C LEU A 89 -8.17 -8.03 4.34
N GLU A 90 -9.33 -7.37 4.15
CA GLU A 90 -10.53 -7.53 4.98
C GLU A 90 -10.96 -8.98 5.23
N PRO A 91 -10.87 -9.93 4.27
CA PRO A 91 -11.19 -11.35 4.52
C PRO A 91 -10.33 -12.03 5.60
N PHE A 92 -9.14 -11.48 5.87
CA PHE A 92 -8.19 -12.02 6.85
C PHE A 92 -8.13 -11.16 8.11
N PHE A 93 -8.24 -9.84 7.97
CA PHE A 93 -8.12 -8.89 9.07
C PHE A 93 -8.79 -7.57 8.72
N LYS A 94 -9.64 -7.07 9.63
CA LYS A 94 -10.28 -5.76 9.49
C LYS A 94 -9.53 -4.73 10.34
N VAL A 95 -8.88 -3.80 9.65
CA VAL A 95 -8.16 -2.68 10.28
C VAL A 95 -9.15 -1.68 10.88
N SER A 96 -8.84 -1.13 12.05
CA SER A 96 -9.70 -0.14 12.69
C SER A 96 -9.55 1.25 12.04
N GLY A 97 -10.67 1.91 11.75
CA GLY A 97 -10.68 3.25 11.16
C GLY A 97 -11.73 3.42 10.06
N ASP A 98 -11.88 4.66 9.62
CA ASP A 98 -12.79 5.05 8.55
C ASP A 98 -12.02 5.08 7.23
N ILE A 99 -12.15 3.99 6.45
CA ILE A 99 -11.48 3.81 5.15
C ILE A 99 -12.26 4.50 4.02
N ASP A 100 -13.52 4.86 4.28
CA ASP A 100 -14.41 5.49 3.30
C ASP A 100 -14.08 6.98 3.10
N ARG A 101 -13.49 7.63 4.12
CA ARG A 101 -12.91 8.98 3.97
C ARG A 101 -11.93 9.04 2.83
N TRP A 102 -11.93 10.14 2.08
CA TRP A 102 -11.06 10.31 0.91
C TRP A 102 -9.58 10.06 1.24
N GLU A 103 -9.12 10.54 2.39
CA GLU A 103 -7.73 10.49 2.85
C GLU A 103 -7.61 9.70 4.16
N ILE A 104 -6.58 8.86 4.23
CA ILE A 104 -6.10 8.25 5.48
C ILE A 104 -5.05 9.22 6.03
N THR A 105 -5.37 9.84 7.17
CA THR A 105 -4.47 10.80 7.81
C THR A 105 -3.19 10.13 8.28
N GLU A 106 -2.11 10.89 8.51
CA GLU A 106 -0.86 10.36 9.09
C GLU A 106 -1.09 9.64 10.42
N THR A 107 -1.94 10.21 11.29
CA THR A 107 -2.27 9.61 12.58
C THR A 107 -3.02 8.30 12.41
N ASP A 108 -3.97 8.24 11.49
CA ASP A 108 -4.69 7.01 11.19
C ASP A 108 -3.76 5.98 10.56
N ALA A 109 -2.95 6.36 9.58
CA ALA A 109 -1.98 5.47 8.94
C ALA A 109 -0.98 4.89 9.94
N ALA A 110 -0.48 5.70 10.90
CA ALA A 110 0.42 5.22 11.94
C ALA A 110 -0.25 4.16 12.82
N ARG A 111 -1.48 4.41 13.28
CA ARG A 111 -2.29 3.45 14.05
C ARG A 111 -2.58 2.18 13.26
N MET A 112 -3.02 2.31 12.01
CA MET A 112 -3.29 1.19 11.11
C MET A 112 -2.03 0.34 10.88
N LEU A 113 -0.88 0.97 10.63
CA LEU A 113 0.40 0.27 10.48
C LEU A 113 0.79 -0.47 11.77
N GLU A 114 0.55 0.12 12.93
CA GLU A 114 0.82 -0.55 14.20
C GLU A 114 -0.06 -1.79 14.40
N GLU A 115 -1.36 -1.69 14.11
CA GLU A 115 -2.29 -2.83 14.12
C GLU A 115 -1.85 -3.95 13.18
N LEU A 116 -1.48 -3.60 11.95
CA LEU A 116 -1.04 -4.55 10.94
C LEU A 116 0.24 -5.28 11.35
N ASN A 117 1.22 -4.58 11.92
CA ASN A 117 2.48 -5.20 12.37
C ASN A 117 2.30 -6.10 13.61
N ARG A 118 1.26 -5.87 14.42
CA ARG A 118 0.94 -6.74 15.55
C ARG A 118 0.16 -7.99 15.14
N ALA A 119 -0.66 -7.89 14.09
CA ALA A 119 -1.59 -8.95 13.66
C ALA A 119 -1.05 -9.84 12.53
N GLY A 120 -0.08 -9.36 11.76
CA GLY A 120 0.58 -10.07 10.64
C GLY A 120 1.73 -10.95 11.11
#